data_AF-A0A4Q3S0S5-F1
#
_entry.id   AF-A0A4Q3S0S5-F1
#
_cell.length_a   1.000
_cell.length_b   1.000
_cell.length_c   1.000
_cell.angle_alpha   90.00
_cell.angle_beta   90.00
_cell.angle_gamma   90.00
#
_symmetry.space_group_name_H-M   'P 1'
#
loop_
_entity.id
_entity.type
_entity.pdbx_description
1 polymer ?
#
loop_
_entity_poly.entity_id
_entity_poly.type
_entity_poly.pdbx_seq_one_letter_code
_entity_poly.pdbx_strand_id
1 'polypeptide(L)'
;MTRLPLVFAAALAVLPPAAALLTGPAVAAAPAANTLTGAITADNAARLTRFIADRADKVVTLKLTIAPGTPADFKGKNYMAEADGDLFIVFKQVGEEKLQVGVPTAKVRKVGGAWVLEGRFKVEYAGMGQGTVAYVLRAV
;
A
#
# COMPACT_ATOMS: atom_id res chain seq x y z
N MET A 1 -72.09 1.36 19.20
CA MET A 1 -71.55 2.25 20.23
C MET A 1 -70.74 1.42 21.21
N THR A 2 -69.43 1.68 21.24
CA THR A 2 -68.44 1.64 22.34
C THR A 2 -68.98 1.22 23.75
N ARG A 3 -68.37 0.38 24.61
CA ARG A 3 -66.97 0.19 25.03
C ARG A 3 -66.75 -1.15 25.80
N LEU A 4 -65.51 -1.66 25.69
CA LEU A 4 -64.76 -2.58 26.59
C LEU A 4 -64.69 -2.06 28.05
N PRO A 5 -64.31 -2.83 29.11
CA PRO A 5 -62.99 -3.52 29.27
C PRO A 5 -63.07 -4.85 30.09
N LEU A 6 -62.05 -5.69 30.32
CA LEU A 6 -60.76 -5.50 31.02
C LEU A 6 -59.91 -6.81 30.84
N VAL A 7 -58.76 -6.79 30.15
CA VAL A 7 -57.34 -6.84 30.63
C VAL A 7 -56.85 -8.16 31.30
N PHE A 8 -55.60 -8.52 30.91
CA PHE A 8 -54.59 -9.45 31.47
C PHE A 8 -54.55 -10.87 30.85
N ALA A 9 -53.73 -11.10 29.80
CA ALA A 9 -52.27 -11.40 29.82
C ALA A 9 -51.99 -12.82 30.38
N ALA A 10 -51.17 -13.71 29.82
CA ALA A 10 -50.29 -13.73 28.64
C ALA A 10 -49.82 -15.20 28.46
N ALA A 11 -48.99 -15.43 27.44
CA ALA A 11 -48.15 -16.61 27.16
C ALA A 11 -48.72 -17.64 26.18
N LEU A 12 -48.81 -17.23 24.91
CA LEU A 12 -48.80 -18.13 23.76
C LEU A 12 -47.38 -18.21 23.21
N ALA A 13 -46.76 -19.36 23.41
CA ALA A 13 -45.53 -19.77 22.74
C ALA A 13 -45.78 -19.87 21.24
N VAL A 14 -45.11 -19.05 20.44
CA VAL A 14 -44.96 -19.26 18.99
C VAL A 14 -43.53 -18.92 18.62
N LEU A 15 -42.83 -19.91 18.08
CA LEU A 15 -41.47 -19.81 17.55
C LEU A 15 -41.35 -18.67 16.54
N PRO A 16 -40.29 -17.85 16.57
CA PRO A 16 -39.94 -17.04 15.41
C PRO A 16 -39.30 -17.92 14.33
N PRO A 17 -39.68 -17.77 13.05
CA PRO A 17 -39.04 -18.46 11.94
C PRO A 17 -37.62 -17.92 11.74
N ALA A 18 -36.68 -18.84 11.51
CA ALA A 18 -35.31 -18.54 11.15
C ALA A 18 -35.29 -17.61 9.92
N ALA A 19 -34.94 -16.35 10.15
CA ALA A 19 -34.59 -15.43 9.10
C ALA A 19 -33.31 -15.96 8.45
N ALA A 20 -33.45 -16.52 7.25
CA ALA A 20 -32.34 -16.82 6.36
C ALA A 20 -31.66 -15.50 6.00
N LEU A 21 -30.71 -15.08 6.85
CA LEU A 21 -29.76 -14.02 6.56
C LEU A 21 -28.95 -14.49 5.35
N LEU A 22 -29.27 -13.90 4.21
CA LEU A 22 -28.45 -13.87 3.00
C LEU A 22 -27.01 -13.48 3.39
N THR A 23 -26.18 -14.48 3.65
CA THR A 23 -24.73 -14.35 3.64
C THR A 23 -24.29 -14.23 2.19
N GLY A 24 -24.52 -13.06 1.59
CA GLY A 24 -23.82 -12.68 0.38
C GLY A 24 -22.32 -12.66 0.68
N PRO A 25 -21.45 -13.22 -0.18
CA PRO A 25 -20.02 -13.16 0.04
C PRO A 25 -19.61 -11.70 0.11
N ALA A 26 -19.00 -11.31 1.23
CA ALA A 26 -18.32 -10.03 1.33
C ALA A 26 -17.23 -10.01 0.26
N VAL A 27 -17.50 -9.37 -0.88
CA VAL A 27 -16.50 -9.11 -1.91
C VAL A 27 -15.55 -8.10 -1.28
N ALA A 28 -14.47 -8.59 -0.68
CA ALA A 28 -13.34 -7.77 -0.29
C ALA A 28 -12.92 -6.97 -1.53
N ALA A 29 -13.14 -5.66 -1.50
CA ALA A 29 -12.77 -4.78 -2.59
C ALA A 29 -11.29 -4.99 -2.87
N ALA A 30 -10.98 -5.60 -4.02
CA ALA A 30 -9.60 -5.77 -4.46
C ALA A 30 -8.96 -4.36 -4.48
N PRO A 31 -7.77 -4.17 -3.88
CA PRO A 31 -7.10 -2.89 -3.94
C PRO A 31 -6.98 -2.47 -5.41
N ALA A 32 -7.36 -1.22 -5.71
CA ALA A 32 -7.31 -0.71 -7.07
C ALA A 32 -5.94 -1.03 -7.69
N ALA A 33 -5.92 -1.59 -8.90
CA ALA A 33 -4.75 -2.21 -9.52
C ALA A 33 -3.50 -1.31 -9.60
N ASN A 34 -3.65 0.01 -9.39
CA ASN A 34 -2.59 1.01 -9.39
C ASN A 34 -2.25 1.56 -8.00
N THR A 35 -2.66 0.89 -6.92
CA THR A 35 -2.41 1.32 -5.55
C THR A 35 -1.46 0.36 -4.83
N LEU A 36 -0.41 0.90 -4.22
CA LEU A 36 0.46 0.15 -3.33
C LEU A 36 0.38 0.74 -1.92
N THR A 37 0.06 -0.11 -0.95
CA THR A 37 -0.08 0.28 0.46
C THR A 37 0.66 -0.69 1.37
N GLY A 38 1.26 -0.15 2.43
CA GLY A 38 1.89 -0.92 3.50
C GLY A 38 3.32 -0.51 3.82
N ALA A 39 4.01 -1.33 4.60
CA ALA A 39 5.39 -1.09 4.98
C ALA A 39 6.38 -1.73 3.98
N ILE A 40 7.41 -0.97 3.59
CA ILE A 40 8.54 -1.43 2.80
C ILE A 40 9.77 -1.53 3.70
N THR A 41 10.42 -2.68 3.67
CA THR A 41 11.63 -3.05 4.43
C THR A 41 12.58 -3.79 3.51
N ALA A 42 13.80 -4.08 3.98
CA ALA A 42 14.79 -4.81 3.20
C ALA A 42 14.29 -6.17 2.68
N ASP A 43 13.41 -6.84 3.44
CA ASP A 43 12.84 -8.15 3.14
C ASP A 43 11.79 -8.11 2.02
N ASN A 44 11.07 -7.00 1.88
CA ASN A 44 9.93 -6.91 0.95
C ASN A 44 10.07 -5.77 -0.08
N ALA A 45 11.21 -5.08 -0.13
CA ALA A 45 11.48 -3.99 -1.07
C ALA A 45 11.31 -4.36 -2.55
N ALA A 46 11.49 -5.64 -2.90
CA ALA A 46 11.22 -6.14 -4.25
C ALA A 46 9.76 -5.92 -4.68
N ARG A 47 8.82 -5.85 -3.72
CA ARG A 47 7.41 -5.54 -3.99
C ARG A 47 7.25 -4.11 -4.52
N LEU A 48 7.98 -3.14 -3.96
CA LEU A 48 7.95 -1.76 -4.43
C LEU A 48 8.59 -1.66 -5.81
N THR A 49 9.82 -2.14 -5.97
CA THR A 49 10.54 -1.96 -7.24
C THR A 49 9.87 -2.67 -8.41
N ARG A 50 9.35 -3.89 -8.23
CA ARG A 50 8.54 -4.57 -9.27
C ARG A 50 7.23 -3.84 -9.55
N PHE A 51 6.51 -3.40 -8.52
CA PHE A 51 5.26 -2.68 -8.70
C PHE A 51 5.44 -1.42 -9.55
N ILE A 52 6.54 -0.69 -9.35
CA ILE A 52 6.91 0.49 -10.14
C ILE A 52 7.36 0.10 -11.55
N ALA A 53 8.21 -0.92 -11.70
CA ALA A 53 8.66 -1.39 -13.02
C ALA A 53 7.49 -1.84 -13.93
N ASP A 54 6.54 -2.61 -13.39
CA ASP A 54 5.34 -3.08 -14.11
C ASP A 54 4.39 -1.93 -14.50
N ARG A 55 4.58 -0.74 -13.90
CA ARG A 55 3.75 0.44 -14.06
C ARG A 55 4.53 1.64 -14.59
N ALA A 56 5.63 1.38 -15.32
CA ALA A 56 6.30 2.39 -16.11
C ALA A 56 5.29 3.19 -16.94
N ASP A 57 5.44 4.51 -16.93
CA ASP A 57 4.59 5.49 -17.64
C ASP A 57 3.14 5.56 -17.17
N LYS A 58 2.78 4.92 -16.05
CA LYS A 58 1.43 4.97 -15.47
C LYS A 58 1.38 5.83 -14.21
N VAL A 59 0.17 6.28 -13.88
CA VAL A 59 -0.12 6.95 -12.60
C VAL A 59 -0.46 5.92 -11.55
N VAL A 60 0.23 5.97 -10.42
CA VAL A 60 0.08 5.08 -9.27
C VAL A 60 -0.26 5.87 -8.02
N THR A 61 -0.98 5.24 -7.09
CA THR A 61 -1.22 5.77 -5.75
C THR A 61 -0.37 5.01 -4.76
N LEU A 62 0.47 5.71 -4.00
CA LEU A 62 1.34 5.10 -3.00
C LEU A 62 0.95 5.58 -1.62
N LYS A 63 0.89 4.65 -0.67
CA LYS A 63 0.73 4.91 0.76
C LYS A 63 1.64 3.97 1.53
N LEU A 64 2.90 4.37 1.63
CA LEU A 64 3.99 3.51 2.07
C LEU A 64 4.70 4.07 3.29
N THR A 65 5.14 3.16 4.15
CA THR A 65 6.11 3.45 5.21
C THR A 65 7.37 2.66 4.91
N ILE A 66 8.47 3.33 4.61
CA ILE A 66 9.69 2.76 4.08
C ILE A 66 10.75 2.84 5.18
N ALA A 67 11.17 1.71 5.70
CA ALA A 67 12.25 1.66 6.68
C ALA A 67 13.56 2.11 6.02
N PRO A 68 14.41 2.90 6.69
CA PRO A 68 15.71 3.23 6.15
C PRO A 68 16.55 1.96 5.97
N GLY A 69 17.39 1.95 4.94
CA GLY A 69 18.38 0.88 4.78
C GLY A 69 19.54 1.05 5.76
N THR A 70 20.10 -0.05 6.25
CA THR A 70 21.38 -0.04 6.97
C THR A 70 22.51 -0.57 6.07
N PRO A 71 23.79 -0.32 6.39
CA PRO A 71 24.91 -0.92 5.65
C PRO A 71 24.86 -2.45 5.61
N ALA A 72 24.32 -3.08 6.66
CA ALA A 72 24.12 -4.52 6.72
C ALA A 72 23.04 -5.00 5.74
N ASP A 73 21.93 -4.24 5.59
CA ASP A 73 20.88 -4.54 4.62
C ASP A 73 21.36 -4.37 3.18
N PHE A 74 22.24 -3.40 2.92
CA PHE A 74 22.84 -3.25 1.61
C PHE A 74 23.73 -4.44 1.27
N LYS A 75 24.60 -4.86 2.19
CA LYS A 75 25.51 -6.00 1.97
C LYS A 75 24.78 -7.35 1.89
N GLY A 76 23.77 -7.57 2.73
CA GLY A 76 23.07 -8.85 2.83
C GLY A 76 21.86 -8.99 1.92
N LYS A 77 21.15 -7.89 1.67
CA LYS A 77 19.86 -7.87 0.95
C LYS A 77 19.87 -6.93 -0.25
N ASN A 78 20.98 -6.25 -0.56
CA ASN A 78 21.08 -5.26 -1.63
C ASN A 78 19.97 -4.20 -1.56
N TYR A 79 19.63 -3.76 -0.34
CA TYR A 79 18.60 -2.77 -0.08
C TYR A 79 19.20 -1.50 0.51
N MET A 80 18.80 -0.35 -0.03
CA MET A 80 19.05 0.96 0.58
C MET A 80 17.81 1.83 0.44
N ALA A 81 17.51 2.63 1.45
CA ALA A 81 16.46 3.64 1.40
C ALA A 81 16.93 4.88 2.15
N GLU A 82 17.26 5.93 1.41
CA GLU A 82 17.89 7.13 1.95
C GLU A 82 17.46 8.39 1.20
N ALA A 83 17.66 9.54 1.81
CA ALA A 83 17.49 10.83 1.14
C ALA A 83 18.87 11.33 0.68
N ASP A 84 18.99 11.56 -0.62
CA ASP A 84 20.18 12.12 -1.26
C ASP A 84 19.78 13.42 -1.98
N GLY A 85 20.21 14.55 -1.42
CA GLY A 85 19.79 15.89 -1.85
C GLY A 85 18.26 16.05 -1.88
N ASP A 86 17.71 16.37 -3.05
CA ASP A 86 16.27 16.57 -3.27
C ASP A 86 15.50 15.28 -3.60
N LEU A 87 16.17 14.13 -3.62
CA LEU A 87 15.58 12.84 -3.95
C LEU A 87 15.67 11.86 -2.78
N PHE A 88 14.54 11.28 -2.42
CA PHE A 88 14.47 10.06 -1.65
C PHE A 88 14.61 8.87 -2.58
N ILE A 89 15.61 8.04 -2.34
CA ILE A 89 16.02 6.94 -3.20
C ILE A 89 15.75 5.63 -2.46
N VAL A 90 15.05 4.72 -3.13
CA VAL A 90 14.93 3.32 -2.72
C VAL A 90 15.62 2.45 -3.75
N PHE A 91 16.71 1.81 -3.34
CA PHE A 91 17.47 0.86 -4.13
C PHE A 91 17.18 -0.57 -3.68
N LYS A 92 16.93 -1.45 -4.64
CA LYS A 92 16.84 -2.89 -4.40
C LYS A 92 17.32 -3.67 -5.62
N GLN A 93 18.23 -4.62 -5.40
CA GLN A 93 18.52 -5.66 -6.41
C GLN A 93 17.50 -6.80 -6.32
N VAL A 94 16.97 -7.21 -7.47
CA VAL A 94 15.98 -8.28 -7.65
C VAL A 94 16.52 -9.28 -8.67
N GLY A 95 17.08 -10.40 -8.19
CA GLY A 95 17.81 -11.33 -9.05
C GLY A 95 19.11 -10.66 -9.56
N GLU A 96 19.28 -10.59 -10.87
CA GLU A 96 20.40 -9.90 -11.51
C GLU A 96 20.11 -8.41 -11.79
N GLU A 97 18.85 -7.99 -11.71
CA GLU A 97 18.44 -6.62 -12.01
C GLU A 97 18.58 -5.71 -10.79
N LYS A 98 19.25 -4.58 -10.96
CA LYS A 98 19.31 -3.53 -9.95
C LYS A 98 18.26 -2.48 -10.26
N LEU A 99 17.35 -2.20 -9.32
CA LEU A 99 16.31 -1.20 -9.48
C LEU A 99 16.49 -0.08 -8.47
N GLN A 100 16.34 1.14 -8.95
CA GLN A 100 16.33 2.36 -8.16
C GLN A 100 15.03 3.13 -8.40
N VAL A 101 14.36 3.52 -7.31
CA VAL A 101 13.16 4.35 -7.35
C VAL A 101 13.46 5.65 -6.64
N GLY A 102 13.48 6.75 -7.38
CA GLY A 102 13.64 8.11 -6.87
C GLY A 102 12.28 8.78 -6.66
N VAL A 103 12.15 9.54 -5.57
CA VAL A 103 10.95 10.30 -5.22
C VAL A 103 11.39 11.67 -4.72
N PRO A 104 10.75 12.78 -5.12
CA PRO A 104 11.07 14.08 -4.54
C PRO A 104 10.93 14.04 -3.01
N THR A 105 11.98 14.46 -2.28
CA THR A 105 11.97 14.47 -0.80
C THR A 105 10.83 15.30 -0.23
N ALA A 106 10.39 16.35 -0.94
CA ALA A 106 9.21 17.14 -0.61
C ALA A 106 7.90 16.33 -0.49
N LYS A 107 7.85 15.11 -1.05
CA LYS A 107 6.71 14.19 -1.00
C LYS A 107 6.89 13.06 0.02
N VAL A 108 8.00 13.07 0.75
CA VAL A 108 8.33 12.06 1.76
C VAL A 108 8.44 12.73 3.12
N ARG A 109 7.80 12.14 4.13
CA ARG A 109 7.84 12.64 5.52
C ARG A 109 8.55 11.63 6.40
N LYS A 110 9.47 12.06 7.26
CA LYS A 110 10.12 11.16 8.21
C LYS A 110 9.30 11.08 9.50
N VAL A 111 8.87 9.87 9.88
CA VAL A 111 8.07 9.62 11.11
C VAL A 111 8.65 8.40 11.82
N GLY A 112 9.05 8.56 13.09
CA GLY A 112 9.56 7.46 13.90
C GLY A 112 10.79 6.75 13.31
N GLY A 113 11.63 7.48 12.56
CA GLY A 113 12.81 6.92 11.89
C GLY A 113 12.55 6.30 10.51
N ALA A 114 11.28 6.10 10.13
CA ALA A 114 10.88 5.61 8.81
C ALA A 114 10.45 6.75 7.87
N TRP A 115 10.45 6.49 6.57
CA TRP A 115 10.06 7.41 5.51
C TRP A 115 8.64 7.11 5.04
N VAL A 116 7.72 8.05 5.21
CA VAL A 116 6.32 7.94 4.81
C VAL A 116 6.13 8.62 3.46
N LEU A 117 5.74 7.82 2.47
CA LEU A 117 5.43 8.26 1.12
C LEU A 117 3.92 8.09 0.88
N GLU A 118 3.19 9.19 0.76
CA GLU A 118 1.76 9.16 0.48
C GLU A 118 1.42 10.14 -0.66
N GLY A 119 0.71 9.65 -1.68
CA GLY A 119 0.24 10.50 -2.78
C GLY A 119 -0.01 9.76 -4.08
N ARG A 120 -0.30 10.53 -5.12
CA ARG A 120 -0.37 10.07 -6.51
C ARG A 120 0.89 10.46 -7.26
N PHE A 121 1.45 9.52 -8.00
CA PHE A 121 2.71 9.68 -8.70
C PHE A 121 2.61 9.09 -10.10
N LYS A 122 3.13 9.80 -11.09
CA LYS A 122 3.44 9.25 -12.40
C LYS A 122 4.80 8.58 -12.33
N VAL A 123 4.88 7.32 -12.73
CA VAL A 123 6.15 6.59 -12.86
C VAL A 123 6.80 7.00 -14.16
N GLU A 124 7.99 7.58 -14.11
CA GLU A 124 8.78 7.93 -15.29
C GLU A 124 10.07 7.11 -15.31
N TYR A 125 10.37 6.48 -16.44
CA TYR A 125 11.65 5.82 -16.64
C TYR A 125 12.75 6.88 -16.76
N ALA A 126 13.76 6.82 -15.90
CA ALA A 126 14.85 7.79 -15.82
C ALA A 126 16.15 7.30 -16.50
N GLY A 127 16.13 6.10 -17.07
CA GLY A 127 17.30 5.51 -17.76
C GLY A 127 17.88 4.31 -17.03
N MET A 128 18.99 3.81 -17.58
CA MET A 128 19.77 2.72 -17.01
C MET A 128 21.23 3.17 -16.92
N GLY A 129 21.81 3.09 -15.72
CA GLY A 129 23.20 3.46 -15.45
C GLY A 129 23.89 2.39 -14.62
N GLN A 130 25.10 1.96 -15.03
CA GLN A 130 25.87 0.91 -14.34
C GLN A 130 25.06 -0.38 -14.05
N GLY A 131 24.19 -0.78 -14.98
CA GLY A 131 23.31 -1.95 -14.82
C GLY A 131 22.17 -1.74 -13.80
N THR A 132 21.92 -0.51 -13.37
CA THR A 132 20.80 -0.13 -12.49
C THR A 132 19.75 0.59 -13.30
N VAL A 133 18.54 0.06 -13.29
CA VAL A 133 17.35 0.69 -13.87
C VAL A 133 16.81 1.72 -12.89
N ALA A 134 16.66 2.97 -13.34
CA ALA A 134 16.15 4.06 -12.52
C ALA A 134 14.72 4.45 -12.95
N TYR A 135 13.83 4.56 -11.97
CA TYR A 135 12.50 5.14 -12.11
C TYR A 135 12.38 6.36 -11.20
N VAL A 136 11.68 7.39 -11.66
CA VAL A 136 11.37 8.58 -10.87
C VAL A 136 9.86 8.71 -10.71
N LEU A 137 9.43 8.97 -9.48
CA LEU A 137 8.03 9.21 -9.14
C LEU A 137 7.73 10.70 -9.15
N ARG A 138 7.14 11.18 -10.24
CA ARG A 138 6.70 12.59 -10.35
C ARG A 138 5.33 12.73 -9.72
N ALA A 139 5.17 13.65 -8.76
CA ALA A 139 3.87 13.93 -8.19
C ALA A 139 2.90 14.47 -9.26
N VAL A 140 1.64 14.02 -9.17
CA VAL A 140 0.52 14.45 -10.04
C VAL A 140 -0.44 15.33 -9.26
#